data_AF-A0A9W4GF94-F1
#
_entry.id   AF-A0A9W4GF94-F1
#
_cell.length_a   1.000
_cell.length_b   1.000
_cell.length_c   1.000
_cell.angle_alpha   90.00
_cell.angle_beta   90.00
_cell.angle_gamma   90.00
#
_symmetry.space_group_name_H-M   'P 1'
#
loop_
_entity.id
_entity.type
_entity.pdbx_description
1 polymer ?
#
loop_
_entity_poly.entity_id
_entity_poly.type
_entity_poly.pdbx_seq_one_letter_code
_entity_poly.pdbx_strand_id
1 'polypeptide(L)'
;MFFSKASHAASGREGFFSEGGRLQYIYPGPNTTFAFTNGSSLTLENIARVIGNFSDVANGQQFYSKFCSINFDNPTESIDVTQPAARPLVASEYPTPVITTSDSTLSGYYIDGKGQEEVAILSVLSFRPESLTEFQEVAQQFMINVKRDGKTKLIIDLSDNEGGCSLLSLDLLRQFFPTIQEDEVYRWRVGKTFMALAEIFSADSDDFDPVNATENEIRWSRSWFNYHSDLNIDYQPFRSLEEKFGPYTIKGDNFTNNLRWNLNDPFVTSDAIYGAGINITGYDSRKISTQHFDASNIIMLHDGYCSSACALFSGFMRNQGGVKSIAMGGRPKEGLIRGVGGIKGGLIYSWKNIFQYAQAAAYCATEAQAEILNQLSLLPSQRSLAAYSNIRHSISSRNRDNGLPYNFDREESECRLFYTEDMVSDVKALWKAAADAAFNDKGCAYGSLPKRV
;
A
#
# COMPACT_ATOMS: atom_id res chain seq x y z
N MET A 1 -10.42 21.93 -9.96
CA MET A 1 -10.87 21.01 -8.89
C MET A 1 -9.66 20.67 -8.05
N PHE A 2 -9.84 20.47 -6.74
CA PHE A 2 -8.85 20.76 -5.69
C PHE A 2 -7.43 20.22 -5.96
N PHE A 3 -6.48 21.15 -5.96
CA PHE A 3 -5.05 20.86 -5.89
C PHE A 3 -4.73 20.11 -4.58
N SER A 4 -3.79 19.18 -4.62
CA SER A 4 -3.27 18.47 -3.46
C SER A 4 -1.77 18.68 -3.36
N LYS A 5 -1.36 19.37 -2.29
CA LYS A 5 0.05 19.64 -2.03
C LYS A 5 0.84 18.35 -1.76
N ALA A 6 0.23 17.39 -1.07
CA ALA A 6 0.81 16.07 -0.87
C ALA A 6 0.99 15.32 -2.20
N SER A 7 0.03 15.42 -3.12
CA SER A 7 0.15 14.78 -4.44
C SER A 7 1.25 15.40 -5.29
N HIS A 8 1.39 16.72 -5.24
CA HIS A 8 2.45 17.42 -5.94
C HIS A 8 3.81 17.09 -5.34
N ALA A 9 3.91 17.06 -4.02
CA ALA A 9 5.11 16.64 -3.32
C ALA A 9 5.45 15.16 -3.59
N ALA A 10 4.49 14.24 -3.67
CA ALA A 10 4.79 12.82 -3.87
C ALA A 10 5.15 12.47 -5.31
N SER A 11 4.58 13.17 -6.30
CA SER A 11 4.61 12.71 -7.69
C SER A 11 4.58 13.83 -8.75
N GLY A 12 4.57 15.09 -8.34
CA GLY A 12 4.37 16.25 -9.24
C GLY A 12 2.94 16.42 -9.76
N ARG A 13 2.04 15.50 -9.42
CA ARG A 13 0.62 15.56 -9.80
C ARG A 13 -0.11 16.66 -9.04
N GLU A 14 -1.06 17.31 -9.67
CA GLU A 14 -1.88 18.32 -9.00
C GLU A 14 -2.91 17.70 -8.04
N GLY A 15 -3.06 16.38 -8.06
CA GLY A 15 -3.99 15.64 -7.22
C GLY A 15 -5.13 15.01 -8.01
N PHE A 16 -5.68 13.94 -7.45
CA PHE A 16 -6.59 13.05 -8.15
C PHE A 16 -7.86 13.75 -8.68
N PHE A 17 -8.34 14.80 -8.00
CA PHE A 17 -9.49 15.56 -8.45
C PHE A 17 -9.16 16.64 -9.50
N SER A 18 -7.94 17.17 -9.53
CA SER A 18 -7.51 18.10 -10.59
C SER A 18 -7.43 17.38 -11.93
N GLU A 19 -6.94 16.14 -11.92
CA GLU A 19 -6.74 15.31 -13.12
C GLU A 19 -8.00 14.54 -13.57
N GLY A 20 -9.17 14.79 -12.96
CA GLY A 20 -10.42 14.09 -13.28
C GLY A 20 -10.54 12.66 -12.70
N GLY A 21 -9.49 12.17 -12.05
CA GLY A 21 -9.46 10.91 -11.31
C GLY A 21 -9.88 9.71 -12.15
N ARG A 22 -10.49 8.69 -11.53
CA ARG A 22 -11.04 7.52 -12.27
C ARG A 22 -12.23 7.87 -13.17
N LEU A 23 -12.82 9.06 -13.03
CA LEU A 23 -13.91 9.52 -13.88
C LEU A 23 -13.40 10.15 -15.18
N GLN A 24 -12.08 10.34 -15.34
CA GLN A 24 -11.49 10.89 -16.56
C GLN A 24 -11.85 10.11 -17.84
N TYR A 25 -12.27 8.84 -17.71
CA TYR A 25 -12.69 7.99 -18.82
C TYR A 25 -14.17 8.18 -19.23
N ILE A 26 -14.95 8.94 -18.46
CA ILE A 26 -16.35 9.23 -18.74
C ILE A 26 -16.45 10.69 -19.14
N TYR A 27 -16.77 10.96 -20.41
CA TYR A 27 -16.94 12.32 -20.88
C TYR A 27 -18.24 12.91 -20.30
N PRO A 28 -18.17 13.98 -19.48
CA PRO A 28 -19.35 14.52 -18.78
C PRO A 28 -20.22 15.45 -19.66
N GLY A 29 -19.88 15.62 -20.93
CA GLY A 29 -20.49 16.59 -21.85
C GLY A 29 -19.61 17.81 -22.08
N PRO A 30 -20.06 18.78 -22.90
CA PRO A 30 -19.21 19.86 -23.41
C PRO A 30 -18.76 20.88 -22.37
N ASN A 31 -19.53 21.11 -21.31
CA ASN A 31 -19.23 22.16 -20.33
C ASN A 31 -19.47 21.68 -18.89
N THR A 32 -18.74 22.25 -17.94
CA THR A 32 -18.97 22.15 -16.50
C THR A 32 -19.25 23.53 -15.93
N THR A 33 -20.37 23.70 -15.22
CA THR A 33 -20.76 24.98 -14.60
C THR A 33 -20.68 24.89 -13.08
N PHE A 34 -19.91 25.79 -12.48
CA PHE A 34 -19.82 26.02 -11.04
C PHE A 34 -20.71 27.19 -10.66
N ALA A 35 -21.53 27.04 -9.63
CA ALA A 35 -22.30 28.12 -9.02
C ALA A 35 -21.69 28.45 -7.65
N PHE A 36 -21.47 29.74 -7.38
CA PHE A 36 -20.85 30.21 -6.15
C PHE A 36 -21.88 30.83 -5.21
N THR A 37 -21.58 30.84 -3.90
CA THR A 37 -22.46 31.39 -2.86
C THR A 37 -22.72 32.89 -3.01
N ASN A 38 -21.81 33.63 -3.68
CA ASN A 38 -22.00 35.04 -4.02
C ASN A 38 -22.94 35.27 -5.21
N GLY A 39 -23.57 34.21 -5.76
CA GLY A 39 -24.48 34.26 -6.89
C GLY A 39 -23.83 34.28 -8.26
N SER A 40 -22.50 34.32 -8.35
CA SER A 40 -21.78 34.20 -9.62
C SER A 40 -21.70 32.75 -10.11
N SER A 41 -21.38 32.57 -11.38
CA SER A 41 -21.14 31.25 -11.98
C SER A 41 -19.93 31.25 -12.89
N LEU A 42 -19.21 30.13 -12.93
CA LEU A 42 -18.10 29.88 -13.85
C LEU A 42 -18.44 28.67 -14.72
N THR A 43 -18.49 28.85 -16.03
CA THR A 43 -18.65 27.75 -16.99
C THR A 43 -17.32 27.51 -17.69
N LEU A 44 -16.83 26.27 -17.64
CA LEU A 44 -15.61 25.84 -18.30
C LEU A 44 -15.95 24.79 -19.36
N GLU A 45 -15.24 24.84 -20.49
CA GLU A 45 -15.31 23.81 -21.53
C GLU A 45 -14.58 22.53 -21.05
N ASN A 46 -15.21 21.38 -21.28
CA ASN A 46 -14.63 20.07 -21.01
C ASN A 46 -13.97 19.52 -22.28
N ILE A 47 -12.69 19.20 -22.20
CA ILE A 47 -11.90 18.69 -23.32
C ILE A 47 -11.77 17.18 -23.23
N ALA A 48 -12.16 16.47 -24.29
CA ALA A 48 -11.85 15.06 -24.46
C ALA A 48 -10.50 14.91 -25.15
N ARG A 49 -9.48 14.41 -24.43
CA ARG A 49 -8.17 14.11 -25.02
C ARG A 49 -8.14 12.67 -25.52
N VAL A 50 -8.11 12.50 -26.83
CA VAL A 50 -7.92 11.17 -27.45
C VAL A 50 -6.44 10.81 -27.39
N ILE A 51 -6.12 9.71 -26.71
CA ILE A 51 -4.75 9.20 -26.59
C ILE A 51 -4.55 8.06 -27.58
N GLY A 52 -3.67 8.25 -28.57
CA GLY A 52 -3.37 7.26 -29.61
C GLY A 52 -3.89 7.67 -30.99
N ASN A 53 -3.47 6.93 -32.02
CA ASN A 53 -3.86 7.22 -33.40
C ASN A 53 -5.12 6.45 -33.81
N PHE A 54 -6.28 7.11 -33.72
CA PHE A 54 -7.59 6.58 -34.12
C PHE A 54 -7.92 6.82 -35.61
N SER A 55 -6.95 7.25 -36.43
CA SER A 55 -7.17 7.31 -37.89
C SER A 55 -7.64 5.94 -38.40
N ASP A 56 -8.58 5.92 -39.34
CA ASP A 56 -9.14 4.71 -39.93
C ASP A 56 -9.87 3.78 -38.94
N VAL A 57 -10.30 4.30 -37.79
CA VAL A 57 -11.15 3.60 -36.81
C VAL A 57 -12.53 4.24 -36.78
N ALA A 58 -13.47 3.66 -37.54
CA ALA A 58 -14.85 4.14 -37.64
C ALA A 58 -15.87 3.28 -36.87
N ASN A 59 -15.49 2.07 -36.44
CA ASN A 59 -16.39 1.17 -35.71
C ASN A 59 -15.61 0.20 -34.80
N GLY A 60 -16.35 -0.55 -33.97
CA GLY A 60 -15.79 -1.50 -33.02
C GLY A 60 -14.95 -2.62 -33.66
N GLN A 61 -15.29 -3.06 -34.87
CA GLN A 61 -14.52 -4.09 -35.57
C GLN A 61 -13.14 -3.56 -35.98
N GLN A 62 -13.08 -2.35 -36.53
CA GLN A 62 -11.81 -1.70 -36.88
C GLN A 62 -10.98 -1.36 -35.63
N PHE A 63 -11.63 -0.93 -34.55
CA PHE A 63 -10.96 -0.73 -33.26
C PHE A 63 -10.29 -2.04 -32.79
N TYR A 64 -11.06 -3.14 -32.79
CA TYR A 64 -10.55 -4.45 -32.38
C TYR A 64 -9.41 -4.91 -33.27
N SER A 65 -9.54 -4.81 -34.59
CA SER A 65 -8.50 -5.18 -35.55
C SER A 65 -7.27 -4.30 -35.50
N LYS A 66 -7.37 -3.04 -35.05
CA LYS A 66 -6.21 -2.13 -34.97
C LYS A 66 -5.49 -2.22 -33.63
N PHE A 67 -6.22 -2.35 -32.53
CA PHE A 67 -5.67 -2.20 -31.18
C PHE A 67 -5.76 -3.47 -30.33
N CYS A 68 -6.61 -4.45 -30.68
CA CYS A 68 -6.87 -5.63 -29.86
C CYS A 68 -6.47 -6.96 -30.52
N SER A 69 -6.12 -6.94 -31.82
CA SER A 69 -5.60 -8.10 -32.53
C SER A 69 -4.20 -8.44 -32.02
N ILE A 70 -4.04 -9.68 -31.59
CA ILE A 70 -2.79 -10.21 -31.04
C ILE A 70 -1.85 -10.50 -32.21
N ASN A 71 -0.74 -9.78 -32.33
CA ASN A 71 0.37 -10.21 -33.18
C ASN A 71 1.30 -11.09 -32.35
N PHE A 72 1.38 -12.37 -32.70
CA PHE A 72 2.25 -13.35 -32.04
C PHE A 72 3.75 -13.12 -32.32
N ASP A 73 4.08 -12.27 -33.30
CA ASP A 73 5.44 -12.10 -33.81
C ASP A 73 6.26 -10.97 -33.17
N ASN A 74 5.64 -10.13 -32.33
CA ASN A 74 6.39 -9.08 -31.64
C ASN A 74 6.71 -9.51 -30.21
N PRO A 75 8.00 -9.60 -29.82
CA PRO A 75 8.35 -9.70 -28.42
C PRO A 75 7.71 -8.51 -27.73
N THR A 76 6.81 -8.80 -26.80
CA THR A 76 6.17 -7.79 -25.97
C THR A 76 7.30 -7.02 -25.30
N GLU A 77 7.54 -5.77 -25.71
CA GLU A 77 8.46 -4.90 -25.00
C GLU A 77 8.05 -4.93 -23.53
N SER A 78 9.02 -5.26 -22.69
CA SER A 78 8.85 -5.25 -21.26
C SER A 78 8.59 -3.82 -20.82
N ILE A 79 7.32 -3.46 -20.64
CA ILE A 79 6.97 -2.48 -19.64
C ILE A 79 7.12 -3.23 -18.31
N ASP A 80 8.36 -3.37 -17.89
CA ASP A 80 8.65 -3.60 -16.50
C ASP A 80 8.11 -2.37 -15.78
N VAL A 81 7.06 -2.52 -14.96
CA VAL A 81 6.65 -1.46 -14.04
C VAL A 81 7.59 -1.49 -12.84
N THR A 82 8.89 -1.54 -13.13
CA THR A 82 9.89 -0.73 -12.46
C THR A 82 9.76 0.68 -13.02
N GLN A 83 8.56 1.28 -12.90
CA GLN A 83 8.53 2.74 -12.94
C GLN A 83 9.44 3.17 -11.78
N PRO A 84 10.53 3.92 -12.04
CA PRO A 84 11.26 4.52 -10.95
C PRO A 84 10.24 5.30 -10.12
N ALA A 85 10.27 5.10 -8.81
CA ALA A 85 9.45 5.91 -7.92
C ALA A 85 9.68 7.37 -8.33
N ALA A 86 8.61 8.08 -8.71
CA ALA A 86 8.74 9.50 -8.97
C ALA A 86 9.33 10.10 -7.70
N ARG A 87 10.50 10.75 -7.81
CA ARG A 87 11.16 11.33 -6.64
C ARG A 87 10.23 12.39 -6.06
N PRO A 88 9.88 12.31 -4.76
CA PRO A 88 9.12 13.36 -4.12
C PRO A 88 9.74 14.75 -4.31
N LEU A 89 8.93 15.73 -4.73
CA LEU A 89 9.25 17.15 -4.89
C LEU A 89 9.03 17.92 -3.57
N VAL A 90 9.60 17.43 -2.47
CA VAL A 90 9.34 17.97 -1.12
C VAL A 90 9.90 19.37 -0.92
N ALA A 91 11.04 19.69 -1.54
CA ALA A 91 11.78 20.93 -1.28
C ALA A 91 11.04 22.22 -1.70
N SER A 92 10.09 22.16 -2.65
CA SER A 92 9.26 23.32 -3.03
C SER A 92 7.93 23.38 -2.27
N GLU A 93 7.42 22.24 -1.82
CA GLU A 93 6.05 22.12 -1.31
C GLU A 93 5.95 22.11 0.21
N TYR A 94 6.97 21.58 0.88
CA TYR A 94 6.98 21.39 2.33
C TYR A 94 7.99 22.34 2.98
N PRO A 95 7.86 22.61 4.29
CA PRO A 95 8.89 23.31 5.04
C PRO A 95 10.22 22.56 4.99
N THR A 96 11.31 23.20 5.40
CA THR A 96 12.59 22.49 5.57
C THR A 96 12.44 21.41 6.65
N PRO A 97 12.72 20.13 6.35
CA PRO A 97 12.65 19.07 7.34
C PRO A 97 13.80 19.15 8.35
N VAL A 98 13.56 18.67 9.57
CA VAL A 98 14.63 18.51 10.58
C VAL A 98 15.47 17.25 10.33
N ILE A 99 14.88 16.27 9.63
CA ILE A 99 15.53 15.05 9.12
C ILE A 99 14.71 14.52 7.94
N THR A 100 15.36 13.95 6.94
CA THR A 100 14.69 13.37 5.77
C THR A 100 15.54 12.27 5.16
N THR A 101 14.91 11.31 4.49
CA THR A 101 15.61 10.41 3.57
C THR A 101 16.13 11.19 2.37
N SER A 102 17.17 10.67 1.72
CA SER A 102 17.81 11.23 0.53
C SER A 102 16.84 11.45 -0.63
N ASP A 103 15.82 10.61 -0.73
CA ASP A 103 14.75 10.68 -1.72
C ASP A 103 13.48 11.40 -1.21
N SER A 104 13.46 11.89 0.03
CA SER A 104 12.32 12.57 0.66
C SER A 104 11.01 11.76 0.72
N THR A 105 11.07 10.43 0.68
CA THR A 105 9.90 9.57 0.92
C THR A 105 9.44 9.55 2.37
N LEU A 106 10.37 9.83 3.30
CA LEU A 106 10.12 10.00 4.73
C LEU A 106 10.80 11.27 5.23
N SER A 107 10.02 12.16 5.86
CA SER A 107 10.54 13.43 6.37
C SER A 107 9.93 13.79 7.72
N GLY A 108 10.77 14.26 8.63
CA GLY A 108 10.40 14.73 9.95
C GLY A 108 10.36 16.26 10.03
N TYR A 109 9.36 16.82 10.70
CA TYR A 109 9.18 18.27 10.86
C TYR A 109 8.77 18.63 12.29
N TYR A 110 9.06 19.88 12.65
CA TYR A 110 8.43 20.57 13.78
C TYR A 110 7.53 21.67 13.25
N ILE A 111 6.42 21.92 13.94
CA ILE A 111 5.51 23.00 13.59
C ILE A 111 5.60 24.11 14.63
N ASP A 112 5.62 25.36 14.14
CA ASP A 112 5.62 26.55 14.97
C ASP A 112 4.21 27.11 15.12
N GLY A 113 3.83 27.45 16.33
CA GLY A 113 2.56 28.09 16.62
C GLY A 113 2.19 27.96 18.10
N LYS A 114 1.42 28.92 18.59
CA LYS A 114 0.91 28.89 19.97
C LYS A 114 0.04 27.65 20.18
N GLY A 115 0.41 26.80 21.13
CA GLY A 115 -0.28 25.53 21.42
C GLY A 115 0.17 24.35 20.54
N GLN A 116 1.27 24.49 19.81
CA GLN A 116 1.83 23.45 18.92
C GLN A 116 3.28 23.13 19.27
N GLU A 117 3.81 23.71 20.34
CA GLU A 117 5.21 23.61 20.75
C GLU A 117 5.63 22.17 21.04
N GLU A 118 4.68 21.31 21.42
CA GLU A 118 4.92 19.89 21.73
C GLU A 118 4.70 18.95 20.53
N VAL A 119 4.29 19.46 19.36
CA VAL A 119 3.87 18.66 18.22
C VAL A 119 5.02 18.49 17.21
N ALA A 120 5.25 17.25 16.81
CA ALA A 120 6.09 16.88 15.68
C ALA A 120 5.28 16.19 14.58
N ILE A 121 5.81 16.20 13.36
CA ILE A 121 5.18 15.59 12.18
C ILE A 121 6.14 14.58 11.57
N LEU A 122 5.67 13.36 11.33
CA LEU A 122 6.32 12.40 10.45
C LEU A 122 5.49 12.30 9.16
N SER A 123 6.00 12.87 8.07
CA SER A 123 5.39 12.73 6.75
C SER A 123 5.94 11.46 6.09
N VAL A 124 5.05 10.51 5.79
CA VAL A 124 5.38 9.29 5.06
C VAL A 124 4.69 9.38 3.71
N LEU A 125 5.39 9.85 2.68
CA LEU A 125 4.82 10.00 1.34
C LEU A 125 4.80 8.67 0.57
N SER A 126 5.69 7.74 0.90
CA SER A 126 5.75 6.44 0.24
C SER A 126 6.44 5.40 1.11
N PHE A 127 6.06 4.13 0.97
CA PHE A 127 6.79 2.97 1.49
C PHE A 127 7.70 2.35 0.42
N ARG A 128 8.01 3.07 -0.66
CA ARG A 128 8.93 2.65 -1.72
C ARG A 128 10.14 3.62 -1.77
N PRO A 129 10.99 3.65 -0.73
CA PRO A 129 12.20 4.47 -0.75
C PRO A 129 13.27 3.87 -1.68
N GLU A 130 14.22 4.68 -2.12
CA GLU A 130 15.45 4.25 -2.82
C GLU A 130 16.29 3.31 -1.93
N SER A 131 16.27 3.52 -0.60
CA SER A 131 16.93 2.67 0.39
C SER A 131 15.99 2.32 1.54
N LEU A 132 15.66 1.03 1.69
CA LEU A 132 14.84 0.56 2.81
C LEU A 132 15.56 0.81 4.15
N THR A 133 16.88 0.58 4.20
CA THR A 133 17.71 0.80 5.40
C THR A 133 17.72 2.26 5.82
N GLU A 134 17.89 3.20 4.87
CA GLU A 134 17.87 4.63 5.18
C GLU A 134 16.51 5.06 5.75
N PHE A 135 15.42 4.55 5.18
CA PHE A 135 14.07 4.80 5.71
C PHE A 135 13.94 4.34 7.17
N GLN A 136 14.41 3.13 7.50
CA GLN A 136 14.37 2.61 8.86
C GLN A 136 15.19 3.48 9.83
N GLU A 137 16.39 3.87 9.43
CA GLU A 137 17.31 4.67 10.24
C GLU A 137 16.78 6.09 10.47
N VAL A 138 16.26 6.74 9.43
CA VAL A 138 15.67 8.08 9.53
C VAL A 138 14.42 8.07 10.39
N ALA A 139 13.55 7.07 10.26
CA ALA A 139 12.38 6.91 11.15
C ALA A 139 12.81 6.78 12.61
N GLN A 140 13.77 5.89 12.89
CA GLN A 140 14.28 5.63 14.23
C GLN A 140 14.91 6.90 14.83
N GLN A 141 15.79 7.55 14.07
CA GLN A 141 16.49 8.75 14.51
C GLN A 141 15.52 9.92 14.72
N PHE A 142 14.48 10.04 13.90
CA PHE A 142 13.44 11.05 14.10
C PHE A 142 12.74 10.86 15.45
N MET A 143 12.29 9.65 15.80
CA MET A 143 11.64 9.43 17.10
C MET A 143 12.55 9.75 18.29
N ILE A 144 13.86 9.46 18.18
CA ILE A 144 14.86 9.84 19.18
C ILE A 144 14.96 11.38 19.28
N ASN A 145 15.07 12.07 18.14
CA ASN A 145 15.18 13.54 18.09
C ASN A 145 13.94 14.21 18.68
N VAL A 146 12.74 13.74 18.31
CA VAL A 146 11.46 14.28 18.79
C VAL A 146 11.39 14.23 20.32
N LYS A 147 11.80 13.11 20.94
CA LYS A 147 11.84 12.99 22.40
C LYS A 147 12.93 13.84 23.04
N ARG A 148 14.13 13.87 22.44
CA ARG A 148 15.25 14.72 22.90
C ARG A 148 14.85 16.20 22.92
N ASP A 149 14.10 16.63 21.91
CA ASP A 149 13.71 18.02 21.70
C ASP A 149 12.40 18.39 22.43
N GLY A 150 11.95 17.55 23.37
CA GLY A 150 10.83 17.83 24.28
C GLY A 150 9.44 17.75 23.66
N LYS A 151 9.31 17.17 22.46
CA LYS A 151 8.01 16.99 21.79
C LYS A 151 7.29 15.78 22.38
N THR A 152 6.01 15.94 22.69
CA THR A 152 5.18 14.92 23.35
C THR A 152 4.10 14.36 22.43
N LYS A 153 3.76 15.06 21.33
CA LYS A 153 2.69 14.71 20.41
C LYS A 153 3.24 14.50 19.00
N LEU A 154 2.64 13.55 18.27
CA LEU A 154 3.06 13.20 16.91
C LEU A 154 1.85 13.13 15.97
N ILE A 155 1.99 13.76 14.81
CA ILE A 155 1.12 13.53 13.65
C ILE A 155 1.90 12.67 12.67
N ILE A 156 1.32 11.55 12.24
CA ILE A 156 1.84 10.77 11.11
C ILE A 156 1.00 11.12 9.90
N ASP A 157 1.57 11.91 8.99
CA ASP A 157 0.91 12.33 7.76
C ASP A 157 1.10 11.26 6.67
N LEU A 158 -0.02 10.68 6.25
CA LEU A 158 -0.11 9.61 5.26
C LEU A 158 -0.84 10.09 3.98
N SER A 159 -0.91 11.40 3.78
CA SER A 159 -1.49 12.02 2.59
C SER A 159 -0.73 11.63 1.32
N ASP A 160 -1.44 11.38 0.23
CA ASP A 160 -0.97 10.83 -1.07
C ASP A 160 -0.10 9.56 -1.02
N ASN A 161 -0.07 8.82 0.10
CA ASN A 161 0.78 7.64 0.21
C ASN A 161 0.19 6.40 -0.52
N GLU A 162 0.73 6.06 -1.68
CA GLU A 162 0.30 4.92 -2.50
C GLU A 162 0.67 3.53 -1.93
N GLY A 163 1.50 3.49 -0.89
CA GLY A 163 2.08 2.30 -0.30
C GLY A 163 3.49 2.02 -0.81
N GLY A 164 3.82 0.74 -1.03
CA GLY A 164 5.19 0.31 -1.33
C GLY A 164 5.50 -1.05 -0.70
N CYS A 165 6.65 -1.15 -0.04
CA CYS A 165 7.11 -2.37 0.61
C CYS A 165 6.31 -2.67 1.89
N SER A 166 5.57 -3.78 1.90
CA SER A 166 4.79 -4.23 3.06
C SER A 166 5.67 -4.47 4.30
N LEU A 167 6.92 -4.89 4.14
CA LEU A 167 7.83 -5.12 5.26
C LEU A 167 8.21 -3.82 5.98
N LEU A 168 8.37 -2.69 5.27
CA LEU A 168 8.57 -1.39 5.91
C LEU A 168 7.36 -0.93 6.71
N SER A 169 6.13 -1.31 6.30
CA SER A 169 4.93 -1.01 7.10
C SER A 169 4.92 -1.75 8.43
N LEU A 170 5.41 -2.99 8.47
CA LEU A 170 5.56 -3.79 9.68
C LEU A 170 6.69 -3.24 10.55
N ASP A 171 7.83 -2.91 9.95
CA ASP A 171 8.94 -2.32 10.66
C ASP A 171 8.56 -0.99 11.33
N LEU A 172 7.93 -0.07 10.59
CA LEU A 172 7.53 1.23 11.16
C LEU A 172 6.51 1.09 12.30
N LEU A 173 5.56 0.14 12.19
CA LEU A 173 4.68 -0.22 13.31
C LEU A 173 5.50 -0.60 14.55
N ARG A 174 6.46 -1.52 14.39
CA ARG A 174 7.28 -2.02 15.49
C ARG A 174 8.28 -0.99 16.01
N GLN A 175 8.68 -0.02 15.21
CA GLN A 175 9.44 1.12 15.71
C GLN A 175 8.60 2.02 16.65
N PHE A 176 7.30 2.19 16.37
CA PHE A 176 6.39 2.88 17.29
C PHE A 176 6.00 2.04 18.50
N PHE A 177 5.75 0.75 18.30
CA PHE A 177 5.25 -0.18 19.30
C PHE A 177 6.07 -1.48 19.31
N PRO A 178 7.29 -1.47 19.86
CA PRO A 178 8.26 -2.57 19.73
C PRO A 178 7.85 -3.89 20.38
N THR A 179 6.89 -3.85 21.30
CA THR A 179 6.37 -5.02 22.02
C THR A 179 5.13 -5.63 21.36
N ILE A 180 4.54 -4.99 20.36
CA ILE A 180 3.40 -5.55 19.63
C ILE A 180 3.90 -6.69 18.73
N GLN A 181 3.27 -7.86 18.85
CA GLN A 181 3.37 -8.92 17.85
C GLN A 181 2.42 -8.59 16.71
N GLU A 182 2.95 -8.47 15.49
CA GLU A 182 2.18 -8.09 14.31
C GLU A 182 1.04 -9.06 13.98
N ASP A 183 -0.14 -8.50 13.72
CA ASP A 183 -1.34 -9.23 13.29
C ASP A 183 -1.63 -9.08 11.78
N GLU A 184 -0.64 -9.36 10.93
CA GLU A 184 -0.79 -9.41 9.49
C GLU A 184 -1.23 -10.80 9.01
N VAL A 185 -2.45 -10.91 8.49
CA VAL A 185 -2.99 -12.18 7.99
C VAL A 185 -3.41 -12.02 6.54
N TYR A 186 -3.02 -12.99 5.71
CA TYR A 186 -3.35 -13.03 4.29
C TYR A 186 -3.94 -14.37 3.87
N ARG A 187 -4.65 -14.37 2.74
CA ARG A 187 -5.08 -15.60 2.05
C ARG A 187 -5.01 -15.45 0.55
N TRP A 188 -4.85 -16.58 -0.13
CA TRP A 188 -4.97 -16.69 -1.58
C TRP A 188 -6.24 -17.45 -1.96
N ARG A 189 -6.84 -17.08 -3.09
CA ARG A 189 -7.86 -17.93 -3.73
C ARG A 189 -7.17 -19.08 -4.45
N VAL A 190 -7.63 -20.30 -4.21
CA VAL A 190 -7.03 -21.52 -4.70
C VAL A 190 -7.83 -22.05 -5.89
N GLY A 191 -7.18 -22.10 -7.04
CA GLY A 191 -7.69 -22.72 -8.27
C GLY A 191 -6.75 -23.80 -8.79
N LYS A 192 -7.12 -24.47 -9.88
CA LYS A 192 -6.33 -25.59 -10.46
C LYS A 192 -4.90 -25.19 -10.78
N THR A 193 -4.70 -24.06 -11.45
CA THR A 193 -3.36 -23.53 -11.76
C THR A 193 -2.54 -23.24 -10.50
N PHE A 194 -3.17 -22.67 -9.46
CA PHE A 194 -2.49 -22.43 -8.20
C PHE A 194 -2.03 -23.73 -7.55
N MET A 195 -2.90 -24.75 -7.50
CA MET A 195 -2.55 -26.04 -6.90
C MET A 195 -1.46 -26.78 -7.68
N ALA A 196 -1.49 -26.76 -9.01
CA ALA A 196 -0.43 -27.34 -9.83
C ALA A 196 0.93 -26.68 -9.55
N LEU A 197 0.97 -25.35 -9.43
CA LEU A 197 2.17 -24.63 -9.01
C LEU A 197 2.56 -25.02 -7.58
N ALA A 198 1.61 -25.08 -6.66
CA ALA A 198 1.87 -25.36 -5.26
C ALA A 198 2.51 -26.73 -5.04
N GLU A 199 1.98 -27.77 -5.71
CA GLU A 199 2.53 -29.12 -5.68
C GLU A 199 3.97 -29.17 -6.21
N ILE A 200 4.22 -28.54 -7.38
CA ILE A 200 5.55 -28.56 -8.01
C ILE A 200 6.58 -27.80 -7.18
N PHE A 201 6.26 -26.56 -6.77
CA PHE A 201 7.19 -25.72 -6.01
C PHE A 201 7.49 -26.29 -4.62
N SER A 202 6.49 -26.92 -3.98
CA SER A 202 6.70 -27.54 -2.68
C SER A 202 7.57 -28.79 -2.77
N ALA A 203 7.29 -29.68 -3.73
CA ALA A 203 8.06 -30.91 -3.91
C ALA A 203 9.54 -30.63 -4.26
N ASP A 204 9.80 -29.61 -5.09
CA ASP A 204 11.15 -29.19 -5.44
C ASP A 204 11.91 -28.57 -4.24
N SER A 205 11.19 -28.11 -3.23
CA SER A 205 11.76 -27.45 -2.04
C SER A 205 11.86 -28.35 -0.81
N ASP A 206 11.46 -29.64 -0.87
CA ASP A 206 11.42 -30.53 0.31
C ASP A 206 12.82 -30.79 0.90
N ASP A 207 13.85 -30.85 0.06
CA ASP A 207 15.26 -31.05 0.47
C ASP A 207 16.07 -29.73 0.45
N PHE A 208 15.40 -28.56 0.51
CA PHE A 208 16.07 -27.27 0.43
C PHE A 208 17.08 -27.07 1.57
N ASP A 209 18.37 -26.96 1.21
CA ASP A 209 19.46 -26.62 2.12
C ASP A 209 19.96 -25.20 1.84
N PRO A 210 19.69 -24.21 2.71
CA PRO A 210 20.09 -22.82 2.50
C PRO A 210 21.61 -22.62 2.39
N VAL A 211 22.43 -23.57 2.86
CA VAL A 211 23.90 -23.47 2.80
C VAL A 211 24.45 -23.80 1.41
N ASN A 212 23.83 -24.78 0.72
CA ASN A 212 24.31 -25.30 -0.56
C ASN A 212 23.38 -24.99 -1.74
N ALA A 213 22.25 -24.33 -1.49
CA ALA A 213 21.25 -24.02 -2.50
C ALA A 213 21.81 -23.14 -3.63
N THR A 214 21.42 -23.49 -4.84
CA THR A 214 21.54 -22.67 -6.04
C THR A 214 20.61 -21.47 -5.97
N GLU A 215 20.87 -20.46 -6.81
CA GLU A 215 19.99 -19.29 -6.94
C GLU A 215 18.53 -19.68 -7.27
N ASN A 216 18.34 -20.70 -8.11
CA ASN A 216 16.99 -21.15 -8.47
C ASN A 216 16.28 -21.80 -7.28
N GLU A 217 16.96 -22.66 -6.52
CA GLU A 217 16.39 -23.30 -5.32
C GLU A 217 16.02 -22.24 -4.27
N ILE A 218 16.83 -21.19 -4.07
CA ILE A 218 16.49 -20.06 -3.18
C ILE A 218 15.25 -19.31 -3.68
N ARG A 219 15.12 -19.10 -5.00
CA ARG A 219 13.97 -18.42 -5.62
C ARG A 219 12.69 -19.25 -5.55
N TRP A 220 12.80 -20.57 -5.57
CA TRP A 220 11.66 -21.48 -5.47
C TRP A 220 11.24 -21.67 -4.01
N SER A 221 12.19 -21.79 -3.09
CA SER A 221 11.90 -22.01 -1.66
C SER A 221 11.14 -20.83 -1.02
N ARG A 222 11.43 -19.60 -1.42
CA ARG A 222 10.70 -18.38 -1.00
C ARG A 222 9.32 -18.21 -1.66
N SER A 223 8.99 -19.01 -2.67
CA SER A 223 7.78 -18.81 -3.47
C SER A 223 6.54 -19.03 -2.62
N TRP A 224 5.48 -18.25 -2.85
CA TRP A 224 4.20 -18.44 -2.14
C TRP A 224 3.52 -19.77 -2.46
N PHE A 225 3.92 -20.40 -3.56
CA PHE A 225 3.49 -21.73 -3.95
C PHE A 225 4.19 -22.83 -3.12
N ASN A 226 5.30 -22.54 -2.45
CA ASN A 226 5.95 -23.48 -1.55
C ASN A 226 5.26 -23.48 -0.18
N TYR A 227 4.87 -24.64 0.37
CA TYR A 227 4.25 -24.67 1.70
C TYR A 227 5.20 -24.35 2.86
N HIS A 228 6.52 -24.50 2.66
CA HIS A 228 7.54 -24.22 3.68
C HIS A 228 7.76 -22.71 3.97
N SER A 229 7.31 -21.82 3.09
CA SER A 229 7.70 -20.39 3.11
C SER A 229 6.97 -19.50 4.13
N ASP A 230 5.75 -19.88 4.54
CA ASP A 230 4.86 -19.05 5.35
C ASP A 230 4.61 -19.66 6.72
N LEU A 231 4.17 -18.83 7.66
CA LEU A 231 3.69 -19.27 8.95
C LEU A 231 2.16 -19.28 8.99
N ASN A 232 1.60 -20.12 9.86
CA ASN A 232 0.19 -20.08 10.22
C ASN A 232 -0.10 -18.97 11.25
N ILE A 233 -1.36 -18.83 11.67
CA ILE A 233 -1.78 -17.76 12.58
C ILE A 233 -1.13 -17.82 13.97
N ASP A 234 -0.63 -18.99 14.37
CA ASP A 234 0.02 -19.27 15.65
C ASP A 234 1.56 -19.14 15.55
N TYR A 235 2.06 -18.53 14.47
CA TYR A 235 3.49 -18.32 14.20
C TYR A 235 4.28 -19.63 14.09
N GLN A 236 3.64 -20.71 13.64
CA GLN A 236 4.29 -21.99 13.38
C GLN A 236 4.37 -22.27 11.87
N PRO A 237 5.42 -22.96 11.40
CA PRO A 237 5.47 -23.48 10.03
C PRO A 237 4.32 -24.43 9.73
N PHE A 238 3.87 -24.46 8.48
CA PHE A 238 2.95 -25.49 8.00
C PHE A 238 3.67 -26.84 7.88
N ARG A 239 2.97 -27.93 8.19
CA ARG A 239 3.52 -29.29 8.20
C ARG A 239 3.28 -30.04 6.90
N SER A 240 2.34 -29.58 6.08
CA SER A 240 2.04 -30.19 4.79
C SER A 240 1.41 -29.21 3.81
N LEU A 241 1.38 -29.63 2.55
CA LEU A 241 0.71 -28.95 1.45
C LEU A 241 -0.78 -28.75 1.75
N GLU A 242 -1.45 -29.78 2.27
CA GLU A 242 -2.88 -29.74 2.64
C GLU A 242 -3.13 -28.75 3.79
N GLU A 243 -2.24 -28.69 4.78
CA GLU A 243 -2.39 -27.75 5.91
C GLU A 243 -2.36 -26.29 5.43
N LYS A 244 -1.47 -25.96 4.49
CA LYS A 244 -1.36 -24.58 3.98
C LYS A 244 -2.41 -24.26 2.92
N PHE A 245 -2.62 -25.13 1.94
CA PHE A 245 -3.40 -24.80 0.74
C PHE A 245 -4.82 -25.38 0.74
N GLY A 246 -5.14 -26.26 1.69
CA GLY A 246 -6.50 -26.69 1.97
C GLY A 246 -6.93 -27.94 1.22
N PRO A 247 -8.24 -28.07 0.94
CA PRO A 247 -9.19 -26.97 0.67
C PRO A 247 -9.77 -26.29 1.93
N TYR A 248 -9.85 -24.95 1.90
CA TYR A 248 -10.61 -24.14 2.86
C TYR A 248 -11.72 -23.37 2.13
N THR A 249 -12.98 -23.83 2.26
CA THR A 249 -14.10 -23.25 1.51
C THR A 249 -14.73 -22.07 2.25
N ILE A 250 -14.80 -20.92 1.58
CA ILE A 250 -15.41 -19.68 2.09
C ILE A 250 -16.33 -19.14 1.01
N LYS A 251 -17.63 -19.02 1.34
CA LYS A 251 -18.66 -18.50 0.41
C LYS A 251 -18.65 -19.19 -0.97
N GLY A 252 -18.33 -20.49 -1.00
CA GLY A 252 -18.34 -21.32 -2.22
C GLY A 252 -17.03 -21.33 -3.00
N ASP A 253 -16.03 -20.56 -2.60
CA ASP A 253 -14.68 -20.55 -3.19
C ASP A 253 -13.68 -21.24 -2.26
N ASN A 254 -12.63 -21.84 -2.84
CA ASN A 254 -11.52 -22.39 -2.07
C ASN A 254 -10.42 -21.35 -1.87
N PHE A 255 -9.88 -21.33 -0.67
CA PHE A 255 -8.76 -20.49 -0.27
C PHE A 255 -7.69 -21.34 0.42
N THR A 256 -6.52 -20.73 0.57
CA THR A 256 -5.48 -21.22 1.47
C THR A 256 -5.93 -21.06 2.93
N ASN A 257 -5.18 -21.67 3.83
CA ASN A 257 -5.21 -21.29 5.23
C ASN A 257 -4.81 -19.82 5.37
N ASN A 258 -5.04 -19.26 6.57
CA ASN A 258 -4.56 -17.94 6.93
C ASN A 258 -3.02 -17.97 7.05
N LEU A 259 -2.35 -17.12 6.29
CA LEU A 259 -0.89 -17.07 6.13
C LEU A 259 -0.31 -15.81 6.77
N ARG A 260 0.88 -15.94 7.35
CA ARG A 260 1.72 -14.85 7.87
C ARG A 260 3.11 -14.91 7.25
N TRP A 261 3.82 -13.78 7.28
CA TRP A 261 5.22 -13.78 6.90
C TRP A 261 6.07 -14.53 7.93
N ASN A 262 7.10 -15.24 7.47
CA ASN A 262 8.17 -15.68 8.36
C ASN A 262 9.25 -14.59 8.45
N LEU A 263 9.12 -13.67 9.41
CA LEU A 263 10.05 -12.54 9.55
C LEU A 263 11.45 -12.93 10.04
N ASN A 264 11.63 -14.16 10.53
CA ASN A 264 12.95 -14.72 10.88
C ASN A 264 13.66 -15.36 9.68
N ASP A 265 13.00 -15.49 8.53
CA ASP A 265 13.63 -16.04 7.32
C ASP A 265 14.51 -14.95 6.66
N PRO A 266 15.85 -15.11 6.60
CA PRO A 266 16.72 -14.14 5.97
C PRO A 266 16.41 -13.93 4.49
N PHE A 267 15.89 -14.96 3.80
CA PHE A 267 15.47 -14.86 2.40
C PHE A 267 14.16 -14.08 2.22
N VAL A 268 13.43 -13.78 3.29
CA VAL A 268 12.33 -12.82 3.30
C VAL A 268 12.82 -11.43 3.72
N THR A 269 13.70 -11.35 4.71
CA THR A 269 14.08 -10.09 5.37
C THR A 269 15.51 -9.66 5.06
N SER A 270 16.50 -10.21 5.75
CA SER A 270 17.83 -9.61 5.91
C SER A 270 18.81 -9.83 4.77
N ASP A 271 18.61 -10.86 3.95
CA ASP A 271 19.47 -11.12 2.79
C ASP A 271 19.33 -9.99 1.76
N ALA A 272 20.45 -9.45 1.27
CA ALA A 272 20.48 -8.29 0.39
C ALA A 272 20.22 -8.61 -1.09
N ILE A 273 20.40 -9.86 -1.50
CA ILE A 273 20.23 -10.31 -2.90
C ILE A 273 18.82 -10.89 -3.07
N TYR A 274 18.42 -11.66 -2.07
CA TYR A 274 17.28 -12.52 -2.10
C TYR A 274 16.19 -11.99 -1.14
N GLY A 275 16.53 -11.43 0.00
CA GLY A 275 15.56 -10.82 0.92
C GLY A 275 15.23 -9.37 0.56
N ALA A 276 14.68 -8.66 1.54
CA ALA A 276 14.47 -7.22 1.47
C ALA A 276 15.75 -6.40 1.78
N GLY A 277 16.83 -7.06 2.23
CA GLY A 277 18.05 -6.40 2.70
C GLY A 277 17.89 -5.66 4.02
N ILE A 278 16.82 -5.93 4.78
CA ILE A 278 16.55 -5.29 6.08
C ILE A 278 16.10 -6.30 7.12
N ASN A 279 16.54 -6.10 8.37
CA ASN A 279 15.93 -6.76 9.52
C ASN A 279 14.69 -5.96 9.94
N ILE A 280 13.63 -6.65 10.36
CA ILE A 280 12.47 -5.97 10.95
C ILE A 280 12.77 -5.64 12.41
N THR A 281 12.39 -4.44 12.86
CA THR A 281 12.51 -4.05 14.26
C THR A 281 11.83 -5.08 15.16
N GLY A 282 12.53 -5.56 16.19
CA GLY A 282 12.10 -6.67 17.06
C GLY A 282 12.64 -8.05 16.65
N TYR A 283 13.17 -8.18 15.44
CA TYR A 283 13.71 -9.41 14.88
C TYR A 283 15.25 -9.33 14.71
N ASP A 284 15.90 -10.49 14.80
CA ASP A 284 17.34 -10.69 14.60
C ASP A 284 18.23 -9.63 15.29
N SER A 285 18.96 -8.85 14.50
CA SER A 285 19.92 -7.85 14.97
C SER A 285 19.26 -6.55 15.44
N ARG A 286 17.99 -6.30 15.13
CA ARG A 286 17.27 -5.05 15.44
C ARG A 286 16.37 -5.19 16.65
N LYS A 287 16.93 -5.54 17.81
CA LYS A 287 16.19 -5.67 19.09
C LYS A 287 15.93 -4.31 19.76
N ILE A 288 15.23 -3.41 19.07
CA ILE A 288 14.76 -2.14 19.65
C ILE A 288 13.60 -2.48 20.60
N SER A 289 13.64 -1.96 21.83
CA SER A 289 12.61 -2.17 22.85
C SER A 289 12.01 -0.87 23.39
N THR A 290 12.58 0.29 23.03
CA THR A 290 12.12 1.59 23.53
C THR A 290 10.93 2.10 22.74
N GLN A 291 9.77 2.19 23.39
CA GLN A 291 8.61 2.90 22.85
C GLN A 291 8.75 4.40 23.15
N HIS A 292 8.76 5.24 22.10
CA HIS A 292 8.92 6.68 22.26
C HIS A 292 7.60 7.41 22.54
N PHE A 293 6.46 6.89 22.07
CA PHE A 293 5.15 7.54 22.23
C PHE A 293 4.10 6.55 22.69
N ASP A 294 3.22 7.00 23.58
CA ASP A 294 1.95 6.32 23.80
C ASP A 294 1.02 6.56 22.61
N ALA A 295 0.19 5.58 22.29
CA ALA A 295 -0.78 5.69 21.20
C ALA A 295 -1.72 6.90 21.34
N SER A 296 -2.03 7.31 22.57
CA SER A 296 -2.84 8.49 22.89
C SER A 296 -2.20 9.80 22.39
N ASN A 297 -0.89 9.81 22.20
CA ASN A 297 -0.10 10.96 21.76
C ASN A 297 0.18 10.97 20.26
N ILE A 298 -0.30 9.96 19.52
CA ILE A 298 -0.14 9.85 18.06
C ILE A 298 -1.49 10.08 17.37
N ILE A 299 -1.51 10.77 16.24
CA ILE A 299 -2.66 10.80 15.34
C ILE A 299 -2.22 10.53 13.91
N MET A 300 -2.94 9.68 13.19
CA MET A 300 -2.75 9.50 11.75
C MET A 300 -3.57 10.54 10.98
N LEU A 301 -2.96 11.21 10.02
CA LEU A 301 -3.63 12.15 9.13
C LEU A 301 -3.74 11.54 7.73
N HIS A 302 -4.95 11.56 7.17
CA HIS A 302 -5.27 11.01 5.86
C HIS A 302 -6.06 11.99 5.00
N ASP A 303 -5.94 11.83 3.68
CA ASP A 303 -6.71 12.54 2.65
C ASP A 303 -7.63 11.60 1.83
N GLY A 304 -7.66 10.32 2.19
CA GLY A 304 -8.40 9.29 1.47
C GLY A 304 -7.58 8.53 0.41
N TYR A 305 -6.32 8.88 0.16
CA TYR A 305 -5.52 8.26 -0.89
C TYR A 305 -4.82 6.97 -0.46
N CYS A 306 -4.39 6.89 0.80
CA CYS A 306 -3.63 5.79 1.40
C CYS A 306 -4.00 4.39 0.84
N SER A 307 -3.01 3.64 0.34
CA SER A 307 -3.19 2.35 -0.35
C SER A 307 -2.06 1.36 -0.05
N SER A 308 -2.25 0.07 -0.33
CA SER A 308 -1.23 -0.98 -0.25
C SER A 308 -0.52 -0.99 1.12
N ALA A 309 0.82 -0.95 1.19
CA ALA A 309 1.58 -0.89 2.44
C ALA A 309 1.15 0.25 3.38
N CYS A 310 0.71 1.41 2.86
CA CYS A 310 0.14 2.47 3.71
C CYS A 310 -1.15 2.01 4.40
N ALA A 311 -2.01 1.30 3.66
CA ALA A 311 -3.23 0.74 4.22
C ALA A 311 -2.96 -0.35 5.27
N LEU A 312 -1.90 -1.15 5.09
CA LEU A 312 -1.42 -2.09 6.10
C LEU A 312 -0.94 -1.34 7.35
N PHE A 313 -0.03 -0.37 7.20
CA PHE A 313 0.47 0.46 8.30
C PHE A 313 -0.68 1.14 9.07
N SER A 314 -1.58 1.81 8.37
CA SER A 314 -2.76 2.47 8.96
C SER A 314 -3.64 1.48 9.71
N GLY A 315 -3.87 0.29 9.12
CA GLY A 315 -4.59 -0.79 9.77
C GLY A 315 -3.90 -1.29 11.04
N PHE A 316 -2.58 -1.47 11.04
CA PHE A 316 -1.84 -1.93 12.22
C PHE A 316 -1.82 -0.88 13.34
N MET A 317 -1.51 0.37 13.00
CA MET A 317 -1.49 1.48 13.96
C MET A 317 -2.86 1.66 14.62
N ARG A 318 -3.95 1.52 13.85
CA ARG A 318 -5.31 1.56 14.38
C ARG A 318 -5.66 0.35 15.23
N ASN A 319 -5.56 -0.84 14.65
CA ASN A 319 -6.16 -2.06 15.22
C ASN A 319 -5.30 -2.71 16.31
N GLN A 320 -3.98 -2.53 16.26
CA GLN A 320 -3.04 -3.07 17.25
C GLN A 320 -2.48 -1.95 18.14
N GLY A 321 -2.12 -0.81 17.55
CA GLY A 321 -1.60 0.34 18.29
C GLY A 321 -2.67 1.17 19.00
N GLY A 322 -3.95 1.09 18.60
CA GLY A 322 -5.01 1.95 19.16
C GLY A 322 -4.92 3.42 18.73
N VAL A 323 -4.14 3.72 17.69
CA VAL A 323 -3.93 5.08 17.18
C VAL A 323 -5.15 5.53 16.39
N LYS A 324 -5.68 6.71 16.74
CA LYS A 324 -6.83 7.31 16.06
C LYS A 324 -6.40 8.05 14.80
N SER A 325 -7.37 8.38 13.95
CA SER A 325 -7.13 9.04 12.68
C SER A 325 -8.05 10.23 12.41
N ILE A 326 -7.51 11.18 11.64
CA ILE A 326 -8.23 12.29 11.02
C ILE A 326 -8.26 12.03 9.52
N ALA A 327 -9.44 12.16 8.90
CA ALA A 327 -9.59 12.13 7.45
C ALA A 327 -10.03 13.51 6.92
N MET A 328 -9.31 14.00 5.92
CA MET A 328 -9.53 15.29 5.30
C MET A 328 -10.47 15.18 4.10
N GLY A 329 -11.34 16.18 3.93
CA GLY A 329 -12.14 16.36 2.72
C GLY A 329 -13.24 15.32 2.56
N GLY A 330 -13.19 14.56 1.46
CA GLY A 330 -14.25 13.63 1.05
C GLY A 330 -15.41 14.29 0.29
N ARG A 331 -16.41 13.48 -0.09
CA ARG A 331 -17.60 13.96 -0.81
C ARG A 331 -18.37 14.98 0.05
N PRO A 332 -19.05 15.98 -0.54
CA PRO A 332 -19.86 16.98 0.18
C PRO A 332 -21.16 16.34 0.70
N LYS A 333 -21.01 15.40 1.63
CA LYS A 333 -22.06 14.67 2.34
C LYS A 333 -21.73 14.72 3.81
N GLU A 334 -22.75 14.81 4.65
CA GLU A 334 -22.58 14.78 6.09
C GLU A 334 -22.02 13.43 6.55
N GLY A 335 -21.34 13.44 7.70
CA GLY A 335 -20.84 12.24 8.38
C GLY A 335 -19.34 11.99 8.24
N LEU A 336 -18.90 10.92 8.89
CA LEU A 336 -17.52 10.44 8.85
C LEU A 336 -17.15 9.85 7.48
N ILE A 337 -15.85 9.77 7.23
CA ILE A 337 -15.27 9.17 6.02
C ILE A 337 -14.13 8.22 6.41
N ARG A 338 -13.69 7.40 5.45
CA ARG A 338 -12.51 6.54 5.62
C ARG A 338 -11.25 7.36 5.35
N GLY A 339 -10.21 7.19 6.17
CA GLY A 339 -8.87 7.68 5.85
C GLY A 339 -8.18 6.88 4.74
N VAL A 340 -8.44 5.57 4.67
CA VAL A 340 -7.93 4.66 3.62
C VAL A 340 -8.99 4.47 2.53
N GLY A 341 -8.76 5.04 1.35
CA GLY A 341 -9.60 4.84 0.17
C GLY A 341 -8.97 3.96 -0.92
N GLY A 342 -7.68 3.64 -0.79
CA GLY A 342 -6.95 2.73 -1.67
C GLY A 342 -7.20 1.25 -1.40
N ILE A 343 -6.37 0.40 -2.03
CA ILE A 343 -6.49 -1.06 -1.92
C ILE A 343 -5.87 -1.53 -0.61
N LYS A 344 -6.64 -2.26 0.21
CA LYS A 344 -6.15 -2.90 1.45
C LYS A 344 -5.67 -4.33 1.17
N GLY A 345 -4.62 -4.46 0.36
CA GLY A 345 -4.07 -5.73 -0.11
C GLY A 345 -2.61 -5.91 0.27
N GLY A 346 -2.15 -7.16 0.31
CA GLY A 346 -0.80 -7.50 0.77
C GLY A 346 0.24 -7.68 -0.33
N LEU A 347 -0.18 -8.08 -1.53
CA LEU A 347 0.72 -8.39 -2.64
C LEU A 347 -0.04 -8.39 -3.99
N ILE A 348 0.63 -7.93 -5.04
CA ILE A 348 0.19 -8.05 -6.42
C ILE A 348 1.16 -8.92 -7.21
N TYR A 349 0.65 -9.64 -8.20
CA TYR A 349 1.47 -10.15 -9.31
C TYR A 349 1.01 -9.55 -10.61
N SER A 350 1.98 -9.23 -11.48
CA SER A 350 1.67 -9.02 -12.88
C SER A 350 1.25 -10.35 -13.51
N TRP A 351 0.43 -10.28 -14.55
CA TRP A 351 0.07 -11.47 -15.32
C TRP A 351 1.30 -12.14 -15.94
N LYS A 352 2.32 -11.35 -16.32
CA LYS A 352 3.62 -11.86 -16.77
C LYS A 352 4.30 -12.70 -15.70
N ASN A 353 4.32 -12.28 -14.43
CA ASN A 353 4.89 -13.08 -13.35
C ASN A 353 4.15 -14.41 -13.20
N ILE A 354 2.82 -14.40 -13.21
CA ILE A 354 2.01 -15.63 -13.13
C ILE A 354 2.35 -16.59 -14.28
N PHE A 355 2.46 -16.07 -15.51
CA PHE A 355 2.84 -16.85 -16.68
C PHE A 355 4.29 -17.38 -16.61
N GLN A 356 5.22 -16.60 -16.06
CA GLN A 356 6.62 -17.03 -15.87
C GLN A 356 6.73 -18.15 -14.83
N TYR A 357 5.99 -18.08 -13.72
CA TYR A 357 5.94 -19.17 -12.73
C TYR A 357 5.41 -20.46 -13.36
N ALA A 358 4.38 -20.38 -14.20
CA ALA A 358 3.85 -21.53 -14.91
C ALA A 358 4.85 -22.15 -15.90
N GLN A 359 5.58 -21.33 -16.65
CA GLN A 359 6.64 -21.83 -17.54
C GLN A 359 7.81 -22.45 -16.76
N ALA A 360 8.20 -21.85 -15.63
CA ALA A 360 9.24 -22.42 -14.78
C ALA A 360 8.82 -23.77 -14.18
N ALA A 361 7.57 -23.88 -13.72
CA ALA A 361 7.03 -25.14 -13.19
C ALA A 361 6.90 -26.24 -14.25
N ALA A 362 6.69 -25.88 -15.52
CA ALA A 362 6.46 -26.84 -16.60
C ALA A 362 7.61 -27.85 -16.79
N TYR A 363 8.84 -27.50 -16.41
CA TYR A 363 9.99 -28.41 -16.48
C TYR A 363 9.91 -29.59 -15.50
N CYS A 364 9.20 -29.41 -14.39
CA CYS A 364 9.01 -30.41 -13.33
C CYS A 364 7.58 -30.96 -13.30
N ALA A 365 6.72 -30.53 -14.23
CA ALA A 365 5.31 -30.87 -14.24
C ALA A 365 5.02 -32.29 -14.75
N THR A 366 4.07 -32.96 -14.11
CA THR A 366 3.41 -34.13 -14.71
C THR A 366 2.59 -33.72 -15.95
N GLU A 367 2.22 -34.68 -16.79
CA GLU A 367 1.39 -34.41 -17.99
C GLU A 367 0.08 -33.69 -17.64
N ALA A 368 -0.60 -34.09 -16.57
CA ALA A 368 -1.84 -33.45 -16.11
C ALA A 368 -1.62 -32.03 -15.59
N GLN A 369 -0.53 -31.78 -14.86
CA GLN A 369 -0.18 -30.43 -14.42
C GLN A 369 0.20 -29.55 -15.62
N ALA A 370 0.96 -30.07 -16.58
CA ALA A 370 1.34 -29.36 -17.79
C ALA A 370 0.10 -28.95 -18.61
N GLU A 371 -0.92 -29.82 -18.73
CA GLU A 371 -2.19 -29.46 -19.38
C GLU A 371 -2.87 -28.26 -18.72
N ILE A 372 -2.86 -28.18 -17.38
CA ILE A 372 -3.41 -27.05 -16.63
C ILE A 372 -2.59 -25.78 -16.86
N LEU A 373 -1.26 -25.87 -16.74
CA LEU A 373 -0.36 -24.72 -16.85
C LEU A 373 -0.37 -24.12 -18.27
N ASN A 374 -0.47 -24.96 -19.30
CA ASN A 374 -0.52 -24.56 -20.70
C ASN A 374 -1.81 -23.80 -21.11
N GLN A 375 -2.82 -23.73 -20.24
CA GLN A 375 -3.99 -22.87 -20.46
C GLN A 375 -3.69 -21.38 -20.29
N LEU A 376 -2.61 -21.04 -19.58
CA LEU A 376 -2.19 -19.66 -19.42
C LEU A 376 -1.59 -19.14 -20.74
N SER A 377 -1.91 -17.88 -21.06
CA SER A 377 -1.36 -17.18 -22.23
C SER A 377 -1.03 -15.75 -21.86
N LEU A 378 -0.18 -15.08 -22.63
CA LEU A 378 0.15 -13.66 -22.43
C LEU A 378 -0.98 -12.69 -22.84
N LEU A 379 -2.15 -13.20 -23.23
CA LEU A 379 -3.26 -12.39 -23.73
C LEU A 379 -3.67 -11.23 -22.80
N PRO A 380 -3.81 -11.41 -21.47
CA PRO A 380 -4.10 -10.29 -20.57
C PRO A 380 -3.04 -9.18 -20.59
N SER A 381 -1.75 -9.55 -20.64
CA SER A 381 -0.65 -8.59 -20.75
C SER A 381 -0.62 -7.88 -22.10
N GLN A 382 -1.02 -8.56 -23.17
CA GLN A 382 -1.12 -7.96 -24.51
C GLN A 382 -2.29 -6.99 -24.64
N ARG A 383 -3.33 -7.12 -23.80
CA ARG A 383 -4.54 -6.29 -23.83
C ARG A 383 -4.60 -5.19 -22.79
N SER A 384 -3.63 -5.14 -21.87
CA SER A 384 -3.63 -4.18 -20.77
C SER A 384 -2.22 -3.74 -20.44
N LEU A 385 -2.03 -2.42 -20.35
CA LEU A 385 -0.81 -1.81 -19.80
C LEU A 385 -0.68 -2.01 -18.28
N ALA A 386 -1.73 -2.51 -17.61
CA ALA A 386 -1.78 -2.73 -16.17
C ALA A 386 -2.44 -4.07 -15.84
N ALA A 387 -1.93 -5.16 -16.41
CA ALA A 387 -2.40 -6.53 -16.12
C ALA A 387 -1.85 -7.03 -14.76
N TYR A 388 -2.47 -6.59 -13.67
CA TYR A 388 -2.11 -6.99 -12.30
C TYR A 388 -3.28 -7.66 -11.59
N SER A 389 -2.96 -8.63 -10.73
CA SER A 389 -3.90 -9.26 -9.81
C SER A 389 -3.42 -9.07 -8.38
N ASN A 390 -4.32 -8.62 -7.50
CA ASN A 390 -4.09 -8.77 -6.06
C ASN A 390 -4.24 -10.26 -5.73
N ILE A 391 -3.14 -10.86 -5.29
CA ILE A 391 -3.04 -12.29 -5.04
C ILE A 391 -3.12 -12.63 -3.54
N ARG A 392 -2.82 -11.64 -2.67
CA ARG A 392 -2.90 -11.78 -1.21
C ARG A 392 -3.92 -10.81 -0.64
N HIS A 393 -5.10 -11.35 -0.37
CA HIS A 393 -6.11 -10.63 0.39
C HIS A 393 -5.71 -10.55 1.85
N SER A 394 -5.49 -9.35 2.36
CA SER A 394 -5.38 -9.12 3.80
C SER A 394 -6.71 -9.39 4.47
N ILE A 395 -6.68 -10.02 5.64
CA ILE A 395 -7.86 -10.34 6.46
C ILE A 395 -7.67 -9.70 7.83
N SER A 396 -8.59 -8.84 8.24
CA SER A 396 -8.60 -8.31 9.61
C SER A 396 -8.98 -9.40 10.60
N SER A 397 -8.50 -9.31 11.85
CA SER A 397 -8.91 -10.19 12.95
C SER A 397 -10.41 -10.41 13.07
N ARG A 398 -11.22 -9.34 12.92
CA ARG A 398 -12.69 -9.37 12.96
C ARG A 398 -13.36 -10.19 11.86
N ASN A 399 -12.66 -10.45 10.76
CA ASN A 399 -13.19 -11.09 9.55
C ASN A 399 -12.51 -12.42 9.22
N ARG A 400 -11.73 -12.99 10.16
CA ARG A 400 -11.07 -14.29 9.95
C ARG A 400 -12.09 -15.39 9.68
N ASP A 401 -13.17 -15.43 10.46
CA ASP A 401 -14.21 -16.47 10.39
C ASP A 401 -15.14 -16.29 9.18
N ASN A 402 -15.64 -15.07 8.95
CA ASN A 402 -16.57 -14.79 7.85
C ASN A 402 -15.88 -14.66 6.49
N GLY A 403 -14.55 -14.50 6.52
CA GLY A 403 -13.67 -14.42 5.38
C GLY A 403 -13.82 -13.19 4.50
N LEU A 404 -14.42 -12.09 4.99
CA LEU A 404 -14.50 -10.83 4.27
C LEU A 404 -13.09 -10.25 4.07
N PRO A 405 -12.62 -10.05 2.83
CA PRO A 405 -11.33 -9.41 2.57
C PRO A 405 -11.31 -7.99 3.14
N TYR A 406 -10.18 -7.59 3.72
CA TYR A 406 -10.01 -6.28 4.35
C TYR A 406 -10.25 -5.14 3.36
N ASN A 407 -10.01 -5.36 2.06
CA ASN A 407 -10.34 -4.42 0.98
C ASN A 407 -11.81 -4.00 0.92
N PHE A 408 -12.71 -4.83 1.45
CA PHE A 408 -14.14 -4.55 1.53
C PHE A 408 -14.60 -4.14 2.94
N ASP A 409 -13.68 -4.09 3.90
CA ASP A 409 -13.98 -3.63 5.26
C ASP A 409 -13.94 -2.09 5.33
N ARG A 410 -15.06 -1.50 5.74
CA ARG A 410 -15.22 -0.05 5.84
C ARG A 410 -14.86 0.40 7.25
N GLU A 411 -13.82 1.22 7.33
CA GLU A 411 -13.32 1.75 8.60
C GLU A 411 -13.25 3.27 8.54
N GLU A 412 -14.18 3.91 9.24
CA GLU A 412 -14.27 5.37 9.29
C GLU A 412 -13.21 5.93 10.25
N SER A 413 -12.64 7.08 9.93
CA SER A 413 -11.77 7.82 10.83
C SER A 413 -12.58 8.44 11.97
N GLU A 414 -11.97 8.60 13.14
CA GLU A 414 -12.64 9.14 14.33
C GLU A 414 -13.01 10.62 14.18
N CYS A 415 -12.29 11.32 13.31
CA CYS A 415 -12.46 12.74 13.05
C CYS A 415 -12.43 13.01 11.54
N ARG A 416 -13.32 13.90 11.10
CA ARG A 416 -13.28 14.47 9.75
C ARG A 416 -13.09 15.97 9.82
N LEU A 417 -12.21 16.49 8.97
CA LEU A 417 -12.03 17.92 8.74
C LEU A 417 -12.24 18.23 7.25
N PHE A 418 -12.63 19.46 6.95
CA PHE A 418 -12.66 19.97 5.58
C PHE A 418 -11.42 20.81 5.31
N TYR A 419 -10.94 20.77 4.07
CA TYR A 419 -9.89 21.68 3.62
C TYR A 419 -10.39 23.12 3.67
N THR A 420 -9.56 24.02 4.19
CA THR A 420 -9.71 25.46 4.00
C THR A 420 -8.82 25.93 2.86
N GLU A 421 -9.00 27.17 2.40
CA GLU A 421 -8.17 27.77 1.35
C GLU A 421 -6.67 27.69 1.69
N ASP A 422 -6.28 28.12 2.90
CA ASP A 422 -4.88 28.08 3.35
C ASP A 422 -4.28 26.67 3.30
N MET A 423 -5.06 25.63 3.62
CA MET A 423 -4.60 24.24 3.64
C MET A 423 -4.30 23.68 2.25
N VAL A 424 -4.89 24.25 1.20
CA VAL A 424 -4.64 23.82 -0.17
C VAL A 424 -3.21 24.20 -0.60
N SER A 425 -2.73 25.36 -0.16
CA SER A 425 -1.41 25.89 -0.53
C SER A 425 -0.33 25.77 0.55
N ASP A 426 -0.69 25.54 1.82
CA ASP A 426 0.25 25.42 2.93
C ASP A 426 -0.03 24.17 3.76
N VAL A 427 0.86 23.17 3.63
CA VAL A 427 0.80 21.93 4.42
C VAL A 427 0.91 22.20 5.92
N LYS A 428 1.57 23.29 6.35
CA LYS A 428 1.59 23.66 7.77
C LYS A 428 0.18 24.00 8.24
N ALA A 429 -0.62 24.73 7.47
CA ALA A 429 -2.00 25.04 7.87
C ALA A 429 -2.82 23.75 8.06
N LEU A 430 -2.59 22.74 7.22
CA LEU A 430 -3.18 21.40 7.36
C LEU A 430 -2.74 20.72 8.66
N TRP A 431 -1.44 20.64 8.93
CA TRP A 431 -0.90 20.03 10.15
C TRP A 431 -1.36 20.74 11.42
N LYS A 432 -1.47 22.07 11.37
CA LYS A 432 -1.96 22.89 12.48
C LYS A 432 -3.42 22.57 12.81
N ALA A 433 -4.27 22.42 11.81
CA ALA A 433 -5.67 22.03 12.03
C ALA A 433 -5.79 20.60 12.55
N ALA A 434 -4.96 19.67 12.06
CA ALA A 434 -4.90 18.32 12.58
C ALA A 434 -4.44 18.30 14.05
N ALA A 435 -3.40 19.06 14.41
CA ALA A 435 -2.93 19.21 15.77
C ALA A 435 -4.02 19.81 16.68
N ASP A 436 -4.69 20.84 16.19
CA ASP A 436 -5.73 21.52 16.95
C ASP A 436 -6.94 20.61 17.25
N ALA A 437 -7.36 19.80 16.28
CA ALA A 437 -8.41 18.81 16.45
C ALA A 437 -7.98 17.65 17.36
N ALA A 438 -6.71 17.22 17.26
CA ALA A 438 -6.19 16.06 17.96
C ALA A 438 -5.78 16.32 19.41
N PHE A 439 -5.34 17.54 19.72
CA PHE A 439 -4.62 17.87 20.95
C PHE A 439 -5.08 19.18 21.63
N ASN A 440 -5.74 20.10 20.92
CA ASN A 440 -6.11 21.42 21.45
C ASN A 440 -7.63 21.68 21.50
N ASP A 441 -8.45 20.63 21.60
CA ASP A 441 -9.90 20.70 21.83
C ASP A 441 -10.72 21.52 20.78
N LYS A 442 -10.18 21.81 19.57
CA LYS A 442 -10.92 22.58 18.54
C LYS A 442 -12.03 21.80 17.83
N GLY A 443 -12.14 20.49 18.08
CA GLY A 443 -13.19 19.65 17.53
C GLY A 443 -13.02 19.29 16.05
N CYS A 444 -13.97 18.51 15.53
CA CYS A 444 -14.00 18.01 14.16
C CYS A 444 -15.25 18.51 13.45
N ALA A 445 -15.24 18.55 12.11
CA ALA A 445 -16.47 18.80 11.34
C ALA A 445 -17.49 17.66 11.54
N TYR A 446 -17.00 16.42 11.62
CA TYR A 446 -17.76 15.25 12.05
C TYR A 446 -16.90 14.35 12.94
N GLY A 447 -17.54 13.68 13.89
CA GLY A 447 -16.87 12.83 14.88
C GLY A 447 -16.21 13.64 16.00
N SER A 448 -15.31 12.99 16.73
CA SER A 448 -14.58 13.63 17.82
C SER A 448 -13.33 12.85 18.21
N LEU A 449 -12.36 13.56 18.77
CA LEU A 449 -11.18 13.00 19.41
C LEU A 449 -11.23 13.38 20.88
N PRO A 450 -11.95 12.61 21.74
CA PRO A 450 -12.02 12.93 23.17
C PRO A 450 -10.62 12.90 23.78
N LYS A 451 -10.40 13.71 24.83
CA LYS A 451 -9.14 13.73 25.59
C LYS A 451 -8.72 12.30 25.92
N ARG A 452 -7.53 11.96 25.45
CA ARG A 452 -6.97 10.61 25.51
C ARG A 452 -6.13 10.57 26.79
N VAL A 453 -6.63 9.85 27.80
CA VAL A 453 -5.96 9.62 29.09
C VAL A 453 -4.86 8.59 28.90
#